data_AF-A0A7W0L177-F1
#
_entry.id   AF-A0A7W0L177-F1
#
_cell.length_a   1.000
_cell.length_b   1.000
_cell.length_c   1.000
_cell.angle_alpha   90.00
_cell.angle_beta   90.00
_cell.angle_gamma   90.00
#
_symmetry.space_group_name_H-M   'P 1'
#
loop_
_entity.id
_entity.type
_entity.pdbx_description
1 polymer ?
#
loop_
_entity_poly.entity_id
_entity_poly.type
_entity_poly.pdbx_seq_one_letter_code
_entity_poly.pdbx_strand_id
1 'polypeptide(L)'
;MSPTKARQVVDLIRGRHVDEARQMLAFTHRAATLPVRKVLDSAIANAEHNRSLPADELVVARAWVDEGPTLRRFRPRAMGRATRINKRTCHISVVVGRPEDEVSVERPRRKTSRRKTSATSDTKTTTRK
;
A
#
# COMPACT_ATOMS: atom_id res chain seq x y z
N MET A 1 -7.22 -0.21 -11.51
CA MET A 1 -6.49 -1.49 -11.65
C MET A 1 -7.01 -2.44 -10.58
N SER A 2 -7.14 -3.76 -10.86
CA SER A 2 -7.49 -4.73 -9.81
C SER A 2 -6.25 -5.07 -8.98
N PRO A 3 -6.34 -5.15 -7.63
CA PRO A 3 -5.20 -5.50 -6.78
C PRO A 3 -4.51 -6.80 -7.21
N THR A 4 -5.29 -7.84 -7.54
CA THR A 4 -4.77 -9.15 -7.97
C THR A 4 -3.92 -9.09 -9.23
N LYS A 5 -4.29 -8.26 -10.21
CA LYS A 5 -3.51 -8.09 -11.45
C LYS A 5 -2.20 -7.35 -11.21
N ALA A 6 -2.19 -6.41 -10.27
CA ALA A 6 -0.98 -5.69 -9.89
C ALA A 6 -0.04 -6.56 -9.05
N ARG A 7 -0.55 -7.38 -8.12
CA ARG A 7 0.26 -8.30 -7.30
C ARG A 7 1.10 -9.25 -8.15
N GLN A 8 0.51 -9.84 -9.17
CA GLN A 8 1.23 -10.73 -10.09
C GLN A 8 2.48 -10.09 -10.71
N VAL A 9 2.46 -8.79 -11.00
CA VAL A 9 3.61 -8.07 -11.55
C VAL A 9 4.59 -7.66 -10.45
N VAL A 10 4.07 -7.22 -9.31
CA VAL A 10 4.88 -6.82 -8.15
C VAL A 10 5.68 -7.99 -7.57
N ASP A 11 5.14 -9.21 -7.62
CA ASP A 11 5.83 -10.41 -7.16
C ASP A 11 7.05 -10.76 -8.03
N LEU A 12 7.09 -10.33 -9.31
CA LEU A 12 8.26 -10.55 -10.19
C LEU A 12 9.47 -9.70 -9.80
N ILE A 13 9.23 -8.47 -9.33
CA ILE A 13 10.30 -7.49 -9.05
C ILE A 13 10.78 -7.52 -7.59
N ARG A 14 10.15 -8.33 -6.73
CA ARG A 14 10.50 -8.38 -5.30
C ARG A 14 11.88 -9.01 -5.11
N GLY A 15 12.76 -8.34 -4.36
CA GLY A 15 14.11 -8.82 -4.06
C GLY A 15 15.09 -8.75 -5.24
N ARG A 16 14.73 -8.05 -6.31
CA ARG A 16 15.56 -7.89 -7.50
C ARG A 16 16.30 -6.55 -7.48
N HIS A 17 17.44 -6.50 -8.16
CA HIS A 17 18.13 -5.25 -8.42
C HIS A 17 17.26 -4.33 -9.28
N VAL A 18 17.40 -3.02 -9.10
CA VAL A 18 16.57 -2.02 -9.77
C VAL A 18 16.64 -2.13 -11.30
N ASP A 19 17.82 -2.36 -11.86
CA ASP A 19 17.98 -2.49 -13.32
C ASP A 19 17.34 -3.75 -13.87
N GLU A 20 17.51 -4.87 -13.18
CA GLU A 20 16.87 -6.14 -13.51
C GLU A 20 15.34 -5.99 -13.46
N ALA A 21 14.83 -5.31 -12.43
CA ALA A 21 13.40 -5.01 -12.29
C ALA A 21 12.88 -4.12 -13.43
N ARG A 22 13.62 -3.08 -13.84
CA ARG A 22 13.27 -2.24 -15.00
C ARG A 22 13.17 -3.04 -16.29
N GLN A 23 14.14 -3.92 -16.53
CA GLN A 23 14.16 -4.79 -17.71
C GLN A 23 13.00 -5.78 -17.70
N MET A 24 12.78 -6.49 -16.59
CA MET A 24 11.64 -7.41 -16.45
C MET A 24 10.31 -6.71 -16.69
N LEU A 25 10.13 -5.51 -16.14
CA LEU A 25 8.92 -4.72 -16.39
C LEU A 25 8.80 -4.34 -17.87
N ALA A 26 9.88 -3.92 -18.53
CA ALA A 26 9.83 -3.54 -19.95
C ALA A 26 9.33 -4.67 -20.87
N PHE A 27 9.69 -5.92 -20.60
CA PHE A 27 9.35 -7.07 -21.46
C PHE A 27 8.13 -7.89 -20.99
N THR A 28 7.61 -7.63 -19.79
CA THR A 28 6.44 -8.36 -19.28
C THR A 28 5.16 -7.92 -19.98
N HIS A 29 4.48 -8.85 -20.64
CA HIS A 29 3.23 -8.59 -21.38
C HIS A 29 1.99 -8.49 -20.47
N ARG A 30 1.98 -7.52 -19.56
CA ARG A 30 0.84 -7.21 -18.67
C ARG A 30 0.57 -5.71 -18.63
N ALA A 31 -0.70 -5.33 -18.74
CA ALA A 31 -1.09 -3.92 -18.62
C ALA A 31 -0.78 -3.32 -17.22
N ALA A 32 -0.65 -4.17 -16.19
CA ALA A 32 -0.29 -3.74 -14.85
C ALA A 32 1.17 -3.28 -14.71
N THR A 33 2.02 -3.56 -15.71
CA THR A 33 3.41 -3.13 -15.70
C THR A 33 3.56 -1.62 -15.80
N LEU A 34 2.77 -0.95 -16.64
CA LEU A 34 2.89 0.50 -16.86
C LEU A 34 2.83 1.33 -15.55
N PRO A 35 1.83 1.14 -14.66
CA PRO A 35 1.82 1.86 -13.39
C PRO A 35 2.92 1.42 -12.44
N VAL A 36 3.26 0.12 -12.39
CA VAL A 36 4.33 -0.38 -11.50
C VAL A 36 5.69 0.21 -11.89
N ARG A 37 5.99 0.28 -13.19
CA ARG A 37 7.21 0.91 -13.70
C ARG A 37 7.31 2.37 -13.29
N LYS A 38 6.23 3.15 -13.43
CA LYS A 38 6.20 4.56 -12.99
C LYS A 38 6.49 4.71 -11.50
N VAL A 39 5.93 3.82 -10.67
CA VAL A 39 6.18 3.84 -9.22
C VAL A 39 7.63 3.49 -8.91
N LEU A 40 8.21 2.50 -9.59
CA LEU A 40 9.61 2.13 -9.43
C LEU A 40 10.54 3.29 -9.84
N ASP A 41 10.31 3.88 -11.01
CA ASP A 41 11.09 5.03 -11.50
C ASP A 41 11.01 6.23 -10.54
N SER A 42 9.82 6.49 -9.97
CA SER A 42 9.66 7.51 -8.94
C SER A 42 10.40 7.17 -7.64
N ALA A 43 10.41 5.90 -7.23
CA ALA A 43 11.12 5.48 -6.02
C ALA A 43 12.64 5.64 -6.16
N ILE A 44 13.20 5.33 -7.33
CA ILE A 44 14.62 5.54 -7.65
C ILE A 44 14.97 7.02 -7.60
N ALA A 45 14.20 7.86 -8.31
CA ALA A 45 14.42 9.31 -8.30
C ALA A 45 14.34 9.91 -6.88
N ASN A 46 13.43 9.39 -6.04
CA ASN A 46 13.34 9.81 -4.64
C ASN A 46 14.56 9.36 -3.81
N ALA A 47 15.11 8.18 -4.08
CA ALA A 47 16.30 7.69 -3.41
C ALA A 47 17.55 8.50 -3.79
N GLU A 48 17.70 8.80 -5.08
CA GLU A 48 18.79 9.64 -5.60
C GLU A 48 18.72 11.06 -5.03
N HIS A 49 17.54 11.70 -5.12
CA HIS A 49 17.41 13.10 -4.72
C HIS A 49 17.46 13.31 -3.20
N ASN A 50 16.77 12.48 -2.42
CA ASN A 50 16.61 12.72 -0.98
C ASN A 50 17.66 12.01 -0.12
N ARG A 51 18.25 10.91 -0.61
CA ARG A 51 19.21 10.10 0.15
C ARG A 51 20.57 10.00 -0.53
N SER A 52 20.74 10.60 -1.72
CA SER A 52 22.00 10.58 -2.49
C SER A 52 22.54 9.17 -2.71
N LEU A 53 21.63 8.19 -2.82
CA LEU A 53 21.98 6.80 -3.10
C LEU A 53 22.03 6.59 -4.62
N PRO A 54 23.13 6.04 -5.18
CA PRO A 54 23.21 5.75 -6.60
C PRO A 54 22.28 4.58 -6.96
N ALA A 55 21.71 4.60 -8.17
CA ALA A 55 20.75 3.60 -8.64
C ALA A 55 21.32 2.17 -8.67
N ASP A 56 22.61 2.03 -8.94
CA ASP A 56 23.30 0.75 -9.13
C ASP A 56 23.33 -0.10 -7.84
N GLU A 57 23.30 0.55 -6.68
CA GLU A 57 23.33 -0.11 -5.37
C GLU A 57 21.92 -0.45 -4.83
N LEU A 58 20.86 -0.03 -5.55
CA LEU A 58 19.49 -0.17 -5.06
C LEU A 58 18.89 -1.54 -5.39
N VAL A 59 18.27 -2.11 -4.36
CA VAL A 59 17.48 -3.34 -4.44
C VAL A 59 16.03 -3.03 -4.04
N VAL A 60 15.08 -3.71 -4.68
CA VAL A 60 13.67 -3.67 -4.28
C VAL A 60 13.49 -4.52 -3.02
N ALA A 61 13.71 -3.89 -1.85
CA ALA A 61 13.63 -4.56 -0.55
C ALA A 61 12.22 -5.10 -0.27
N ARG A 62 11.19 -4.28 -0.48
CA ARG A 62 9.79 -4.70 -0.28
C ARG A 62 8.88 -4.05 -1.31
N ALA A 63 7.95 -4.82 -1.84
CA ALA A 63 6.91 -4.32 -2.72
C ALA A 63 5.62 -5.10 -2.50
N TRP A 64 4.52 -4.36 -2.28
CA TRP A 64 3.20 -4.94 -2.04
C TRP A 64 2.09 -4.06 -2.62
N VAL A 65 0.89 -4.64 -2.68
CA VAL A 65 -0.30 -3.98 -3.23
C VAL A 65 -1.49 -4.20 -2.33
N ASP A 66 -2.04 -3.10 -1.85
CA ASP A 66 -3.22 -3.07 -1.00
C ASP A 66 -4.48 -2.74 -1.80
N GLU A 67 -5.62 -3.17 -1.28
CA GLU A 67 -6.92 -2.87 -1.89
C GLU A 67 -7.34 -1.42 -1.55
N GLY A 68 -7.82 -0.70 -2.56
CA GLY A 68 -8.37 0.64 -2.42
C GLY A 68 -9.90 0.63 -2.36
N PRO A 69 -10.54 1.82 -2.32
CA PRO A 69 -11.98 1.93 -2.33
C PRO A 69 -12.58 1.28 -3.58
N THR A 70 -13.62 0.47 -3.38
CA THR A 70 -14.32 -0.21 -4.46
C THR A 70 -15.64 0.48 -4.78
N LEU A 71 -15.79 0.93 -6.02
CA LEU A 71 -17.02 1.55 -6.50
C LEU A 71 -18.01 0.48 -6.97
N ARG A 72 -19.26 0.60 -6.54
CA ARG A 72 -20.35 -0.31 -6.92
C ARG A 72 -21.07 0.25 -8.16
N ARG A 73 -21.33 -0.61 -9.15
CA ARG A 73 -22.17 -0.33 -10.32
C ARG A 73 -23.14 -1.49 -10.52
N PHE A 74 -24.31 -1.23 -11.07
CA PHE A 74 -25.30 -2.27 -11.40
C PHE A 74 -25.38 -2.42 -12.91
N ARG A 75 -25.49 -3.66 -13.37
CA ARG A 75 -25.73 -3.97 -14.78
C ARG A 75 -27.06 -4.73 -14.89
N PRO A 76 -28.00 -4.25 -15.73
CA PRO A 76 -29.24 -4.97 -15.97
C PRO A 76 -28.96 -6.33 -16.63
N ARG A 77 -29.77 -7.33 -16.27
CA ARG A 77 -29.75 -8.70 -16.81
C ARG A 77 -31.19 -9.14 -17.12
N ALA A 78 -31.33 -10.28 -17.78
CA ALA A 78 -32.63 -10.85 -18.13
C ALA A 78 -33.54 -11.03 -16.91
N MET A 79 -34.86 -11.00 -17.15
CA MET A 79 -35.91 -11.18 -16.14
C MET A 79 -35.86 -10.15 -14.99
N GLY A 80 -35.59 -8.88 -15.29
CA GLY A 80 -35.57 -7.79 -14.29
C GLY A 80 -34.46 -7.89 -13.24
N ARG A 81 -33.50 -8.81 -13.41
CA ARG A 81 -32.39 -9.00 -12.46
C ARG A 81 -31.33 -7.91 -12.65
N ALA A 82 -30.74 -7.44 -11.55
CA ALA A 82 -29.59 -6.54 -11.57
C ALA A 82 -28.42 -7.16 -10.83
N THR A 83 -27.31 -7.40 -11.53
CA THR A 83 -26.07 -7.90 -10.90
C THR A 83 -25.11 -6.76 -10.65
N ARG A 84 -24.31 -6.90 -9.58
CA ARG A 84 -23.33 -5.89 -9.17
C ARG A 84 -22.00 -6.10 -9.89
N ILE A 85 -21.42 -5.01 -10.36
CA ILE A 85 -20.05 -4.94 -10.89
C ILE A 85 -19.24 -4.07 -9.93
N ASN A 86 -18.14 -4.61 -9.45
CA ASN A 86 -17.20 -3.92 -8.57
C ASN A 86 -16.07 -3.31 -9.40
N LYS A 87 -15.97 -1.98 -9.41
CA LYS A 87 -14.83 -1.26 -9.98
C LYS A 87 -13.79 -1.07 -8.88
N ARG A 88 -12.83 -1.99 -8.82
CA ARG A 88 -11.78 -2.03 -7.79
C ARG A 88 -10.65 -1.05 -8.12
N THR A 89 -10.08 -0.48 -7.06
CA THR A 89 -8.85 0.30 -7.09
C THR A 89 -7.81 -0.33 -6.15
N CYS A 90 -6.56 0.13 -6.21
CA CYS A 90 -5.47 -0.41 -5.40
C CYS A 90 -4.42 0.66 -5.10
N HIS A 91 -3.67 0.46 -4.03
CA HIS A 91 -2.48 1.22 -3.68
C HIS A 91 -1.24 0.35 -3.91
N ILE A 92 -0.24 0.88 -4.60
CA ILE A 92 1.02 0.19 -4.89
C ILE A 92 2.09 0.87 -4.03
N SER A 93 2.79 0.08 -3.23
CA SER A 93 3.88 0.56 -2.38
C SER A 93 5.15 -0.20 -2.71
N VAL A 94 6.22 0.55 -3.00
CA VAL A 94 7.55 0.04 -3.33
C VAL A 94 8.55 0.69 -2.39
N VAL A 95 9.40 -0.13 -1.79
CA VAL A 95 10.49 0.26 -0.92
C VAL A 95 11.78 -0.19 -1.59
N VAL A 96 12.63 0.78 -1.90
CA VAL A 96 13.99 0.57 -2.40
C VAL A 96 14.99 0.88 -1.29
N GLY A 97 16.10 0.17 -1.26
CA GLY A 97 17.16 0.34 -0.26
C GLY A 97 18.40 -0.47 -0.62
N ARG A 98 19.43 -0.38 0.20
CA ARG A 98 20.61 -1.24 0.07
C ARG A 98 20.29 -2.64 0.60
N PRO A 99 20.94 -3.68 0.08
CA PRO A 99 20.71 -5.06 0.53
C PRO A 99 21.05 -5.28 2.02
N GLU A 100 21.92 -4.45 2.59
CA GLU A 100 22.32 -4.50 4.01
C GLU A 100 21.42 -3.71 4.96
N ASP A 101 20.49 -2.90 4.45
CA ASP A 101 19.44 -2.28 5.25
C ASP A 101 18.36 -3.33 5.58
N GLU A 102 18.67 -4.26 6.48
CA GLU A 102 17.69 -5.10 7.17
C GLU A 102 16.68 -4.17 7.87
N VAL A 103 15.54 -3.91 7.22
CA VAL A 103 14.55 -2.98 7.76
C VAL A 103 13.87 -3.61 8.98
N SER A 104 14.44 -3.35 10.15
CA SER A 104 13.85 -3.58 11.45
C SER A 104 12.48 -2.89 11.50
N VAL A 105 11.43 -3.71 11.37
CA VAL A 105 10.05 -3.23 11.41
C VAL A 105 9.69 -2.95 12.85
N GLU A 106 9.96 -1.74 13.35
CA GLU A 106 9.20 -1.21 14.46
C GLU A 106 7.73 -1.11 14.00
N ARG A 107 6.93 -2.11 14.37
CA ARG A 107 5.47 -2.04 14.20
C ARG A 107 5.00 -0.73 14.82
N PRO A 108 4.21 0.10 14.11
CA PRO A 108 3.72 1.34 14.70
C PRO A 108 2.95 0.98 15.97
N ARG A 109 3.48 1.41 17.12
CA ARG A 109 2.79 1.30 18.41
C ARG A 109 1.43 1.97 18.22
N ARG A 110 0.37 1.14 18.15
CA ARG A 110 -1.00 1.61 18.10
C ARG A 110 -1.18 2.51 19.33
N LYS A 111 -1.24 3.83 19.13
CA LYS A 111 -1.59 4.77 20.20
C LYS A 111 -3.01 4.42 20.61
N THR A 112 -3.18 3.54 21.58
CA THR A 112 -4.42 3.40 22.31
C THR A 112 -4.65 4.74 22.97
N SER A 113 -5.58 5.52 22.39
CA SER A 113 -6.16 6.66 23.08
C SER A 113 -6.74 6.10 24.38
N ARG A 114 -6.06 6.36 25.50
CA ARG A 114 -6.65 6.24 26.84
C ARG A 114 -7.85 7.17 26.86
N ARG A 115 -9.02 6.63 26.56
CA ARG A 115 -10.30 7.29 26.78
C ARG A 115 -10.40 7.47 28.29
N LYS A 116 -10.17 8.70 28.77
CA LYS A 116 -10.40 9.08 30.17
C LYS A 116 -11.87 8.80 30.48
N THR A 117 -12.16 7.74 31.23
CA THR A 117 -13.42 7.64 31.97
C THR A 117 -13.31 8.61 33.14
N SER A 118 -14.02 9.73 33.06
CA SER A 118 -14.26 10.58 34.23
C SER A 118 -15.07 9.76 35.23
N ALA A 119 -14.45 9.41 36.35
CA ALA A 119 -15.14 8.90 37.52
C ALA A 119 -16.08 10.01 38.03
N THR A 120 -17.38 9.78 37.98
CA THR A 120 -18.34 10.54 38.78
C THR A 120 -18.16 10.06 40.22
N SER A 121 -17.48 10.83 41.05
CA SER A 121 -17.47 10.65 42.50
C SER A 121 -18.78 11.18 43.07
N ASP A 122 -19.58 10.29 43.64
CA ASP A 122 -20.67 10.63 44.53
C ASP A 122 -20.17 11.57 45.64
N THR A 123 -20.67 12.81 45.66
CA THR A 123 -20.56 13.66 46.84
C THR A 123 -21.93 13.76 47.49
N LYS A 124 -22.08 13.06 48.63
CA LYS A 124 -23.11 13.34 49.64
C LYS A 124 -23.08 14.83 49.98
N THR A 125 -24.21 15.51 49.80
CA THR A 125 -24.50 16.76 50.52
C THR A 125 -25.87 16.66 51.16
N THR A 126 -25.84 16.33 52.46
CA THR A 126 -26.83 16.69 53.47
C THR A 126 -27.15 18.19 53.38
N THR A 127 -28.42 18.61 53.42
CA THR A 127 -28.94 19.74 54.24
C THR A 127 -30.48 19.86 54.15
N ARG A 128 -31.09 20.01 55.32
CA ARG A 128 -32.50 20.26 55.72
C ARG A 128 -33.28 21.31 54.90
N LYS A 129 -34.58 21.09 54.69
CA LYS A 129 -35.69 21.65 55.50
C LYS A 129 -36.99 20.92 55.20
#